data_AF-A0A099P1K0-F1
#
_entry.id   AF-A0A099P1K0-F1
#
_cell.length_a   1.000
_cell.length_b   1.000
_cell.length_c   1.000
_cell.angle_alpha   90.00
_cell.angle_beta   90.00
_cell.angle_gamma   90.00
#
_symmetry.space_group_name_H-M   'P 1'
#
loop_
_entity.id
_entity.type
_entity.pdbx_description
1 polymer ?
#
loop_
_entity_poly.entity_id
_entity_poly.type
_entity_poly.pdbx_seq_one_letter_code
_entity_poly.pdbx_strand_id
1 'polypeptide(L)' 'MATIGKMLEAEYELIIELQKYYQTTTKPLWRSHPNAKLVLIPYFAAFTVSLGAALFFTGRAAFGIKPQK' A
#
# COMPACT_ATOMS: atom_id res chain seq x y z
N MET A 1 -22.47 -16.17 27.21
CA MET A 1 -22.23 -17.03 26.03
C MET A 1 -22.85 -16.51 24.74
N ALA A 2 -24.05 -15.91 24.75
CA ALA A 2 -24.72 -15.45 23.51
C ALA A 2 -23.98 -14.33 22.74
N THR A 3 -23.27 -13.43 23.42
CA THR A 3 -22.54 -12.31 22.77
C THR A 3 -21.32 -12.77 21.98
N ILE A 4 -20.60 -13.77 22.49
CA ILE A 4 -19.38 -14.31 21.84
C ILE A 4 -19.77 -15.08 20.58
N GLY A 5 -20.85 -15.86 20.62
CA GLY A 5 -21.38 -16.55 19.43
C GLY A 5 -21.77 -15.59 18.31
N LYS A 6 -22.49 -14.51 18.64
CA LYS A 6 -22.85 -13.47 17.66
C LYS A 6 -21.65 -12.75 17.06
N MET A 7 -20.60 -12.52 17.85
CA MET A 7 -19.37 -11.89 17.38
C MET A 7 -18.63 -12.80 16.40
N LEU A 8 -18.52 -14.09 16.72
CA LEU A 8 -17.86 -15.08 15.86
C LEU A 8 -18.60 -15.27 14.52
N GLU A 9 -19.94 -15.29 14.56
CA GLU A 9 -20.74 -15.36 13.33
C GLU A 9 -20.54 -14.12 12.45
N ALA A 10 -20.50 -12.92 13.05
CA ALA A 10 -20.25 -11.69 12.31
C ALA A 10 -18.86 -11.66 11.66
N GLU A 11 -17.83 -12.15 12.35
CA GLU A 11 -16.47 -12.26 11.78
C GLU A 11 -16.41 -13.26 10.61
N TYR A 12 -17.08 -14.41 10.75
CA TYR A 12 -17.11 -15.43 9.71
C TYR A 12 -17.78 -14.93 8.41
N GLU A 13 -18.92 -14.24 8.53
CA GLU A 13 -19.61 -13.63 7.39
C GLU A 13 -18.70 -12.61 6.68
N LEU A 14 -18.02 -11.74 7.46
CA LEU A 14 -17.07 -10.77 6.90
C LEU A 14 -15.91 -11.44 6.15
N ILE A 15 -15.36 -12.53 6.68
CA ILE A 15 -14.27 -13.27 6.04
C ILE A 15 -14.74 -13.84 4.69
N ILE A 16 -15.93 -14.44 4.63
CA ILE A 16 -16.47 -15.00 3.38
C ILE A 16 -16.72 -13.89 2.35
N GLU A 17 -17.26 -12.75 2.76
CA GLU A 17 -17.47 -11.61 1.88
C GLU A 17 -16.14 -11.12 1.26
N LEU A 18 -15.11 -10.99 2.08
CA LEU A 18 -13.77 -10.62 1.61
C LEU A 18 -13.20 -11.69 0.68
N GLN A 19 -13.35 -12.98 0.99
CA GLN A 19 -12.90 -14.07 0.13
C GLN A 19 -13.56 -14.01 -1.25
N LYS A 20 -14.89 -13.88 -1.29
CA LYS A 20 -15.64 -13.71 -2.55
C LYS A 20 -15.18 -12.47 -3.31
N TYR A 21 -14.97 -11.35 -2.63
CA TYR A 21 -14.49 -10.11 -3.24
C TYR A 21 -13.11 -10.28 -3.90
N TYR A 22 -12.14 -10.84 -3.18
CA TYR A 22 -10.78 -11.03 -3.69
C TYR A 22 -10.70 -12.12 -4.77
N GLN A 23 -11.58 -13.13 -4.74
CA GLN A 23 -11.63 -14.18 -5.77
C GLN A 23 -12.32 -13.73 -7.06
N THR A 24 -13.25 -12.77 -6.99
CA THR A 24 -13.99 -12.27 -8.16
C THR A 24 -13.34 -11.07 -8.84
N THR A 25 -12.45 -10.36 -8.15
CA THR A 25 -11.79 -9.18 -8.70
C THR A 25 -10.69 -9.55 -9.69
N THR A 26 -10.64 -8.86 -10.82
CA THR A 26 -9.53 -8.95 -11.79
C THR A 26 -8.37 -8.01 -11.46
N LYS A 27 -8.52 -7.19 -10.40
CA LYS A 27 -7.48 -6.27 -9.94
C LYS A 27 -6.32 -7.03 -9.31
N PRO A 28 -5.08 -6.51 -9.41
CA PRO A 28 -3.96 -7.09 -8.69
C PRO A 28 -4.18 -6.94 -7.17
N LEU A 29 -3.84 -8.01 -6.42
CA LEU A 29 -4.15 -8.15 -5.00
C LEU A 29 -3.84 -6.91 -4.14
N TRP A 30 -2.68 -6.29 -4.36
CA TRP A 30 -2.22 -5.11 -3.62
C TRP A 30 -3.08 -3.85 -3.82
N ARG A 31 -3.87 -3.80 -4.89
CA ARG A 31 -4.78 -2.69 -5.22
C ARG A 31 -6.25 -3.06 -5.08
N SER A 32 -6.54 -4.32 -4.79
CA SER A 32 -7.91 -4.84 -4.81
C SER A 32 -8.77 -4.25 -3.71
N HIS A 33 -8.24 -4.04 -2.50
CA HIS A 33 -9.03 -3.53 -1.39
C HIS A 33 -9.59 -2.11 -1.67
N PRO A 34 -10.87 -1.80 -1.37
CA PRO A 34 -11.43 -0.46 -1.49
C PRO A 34 -10.58 0.65 -0.87
N ASN A 35 -9.99 0.40 0.30
CA ASN A 35 -9.15 1.36 1.01
C ASN A 35 -7.68 1.37 0.54
N ALA A 36 -7.29 0.51 -0.42
CA ALA A 36 -5.90 0.42 -0.87
C ALA A 36 -5.37 1.77 -1.38
N LYS A 37 -6.23 2.62 -1.99
CA LYS A 37 -5.83 3.95 -2.47
C LYS A 37 -5.28 4.84 -1.34
N LEU A 38 -5.85 4.76 -0.14
CA LEU A 38 -5.44 5.59 1.00
C LEU A 38 -4.03 5.25 1.49
N VAL A 39 -3.58 4.01 1.26
CA VAL A 39 -2.24 3.55 1.66
C VAL A 39 -1.25 3.69 0.50
N LEU A 40 -1.65 3.31 -0.71
CA LEU A 40 -0.76 3.26 -1.86
C LEU A 40 -0.34 4.65 -2.35
N ILE A 41 -1.25 5.63 -2.33
CA ILE A 41 -0.95 7.00 -2.78
C ILE A 41 0.19 7.63 -1.95
N PRO A 42 0.10 7.72 -0.61
CA PRO A 42 1.19 8.29 0.18
C PRO A 42 2.47 7.45 0.10
N TYR A 43 2.37 6.11 0.03
CA TYR A 43 3.53 5.24 -0.16
C TYR A 43 4.30 5.57 -1.45
N PHE A 44 3.61 5.59 -2.60
CA PHE A 44 4.26 5.87 -3.88
C PHE A 44 4.76 7.32 -3.98
N ALA A 45 4.08 8.28 -3.34
CA ALA A 45 4.57 9.66 -3.26
C ALA A 45 5.92 9.73 -2.52
N ALA A 46 6.01 9.13 -1.34
CA ALA A 46 7.26 9.09 -0.57
C ALA A 46 8.38 8.33 -1.30
N PHE A 47 8.05 7.18 -1.88
CA PHE A 47 8.98 6.39 -2.66
C PHE A 47 9.58 7.20 -3.83
N THR A 48 8.74 7.82 -4.65
CA THR A 48 9.21 8.62 -5.80
C THR A 48 10.10 9.78 -5.38
N VAL A 49 9.76 10.49 -4.29
CA VAL A 49 10.61 11.58 -3.77
C VAL A 49 11.96 11.05 -3.31
N SER A 50 11.98 9.96 -2.54
CA SER A 50 13.22 9.37 -2.03
C SER A 50 14.14 8.88 -3.17
N LEU A 51 13.57 8.17 -4.14
CA LEU A 51 14.31 7.67 -5.30
C LEU A 51 14.81 8.82 -6.17
N GLY A 52 13.96 9.83 -6.42
CA GLY A 52 14.34 11.03 -7.17
C GLY A 52 15.51 11.77 -6.53
N ALA A 53 15.47 11.97 -5.21
CA ALA A 53 16.56 12.60 -4.47
C ALA A 53 17.86 11.77 -4.57
N ALA A 54 17.77 10.45 -4.36
CA ALA A 54 18.92 9.55 -4.47
C ALA A 54 19.57 9.62 -5.85
N LEU A 55 18.78 9.52 -6.92
CA LEU A 55 19.27 9.61 -8.29
C LEU A 55 19.85 10.99 -8.61
N PHE A 56 19.22 12.07 -8.14
CA PHE A 56 19.70 13.43 -8.34
C PHE A 56 21.08 13.65 -7.73
N PHE A 57 21.27 13.27 -6.46
CA PHE A 57 22.57 13.42 -5.80
C PHE A 57 23.62 12.43 -6.33
N THR A 58 23.22 11.22 -6.72
CA THR A 58 24.11 10.26 -7.39
C THR A 58 24.61 10.83 -8.73
N GLY A 59 23.72 11.41 -9.54
CA GLY A 59 24.10 12.06 -10.79
C GLY A 59 25.06 13.22 -10.55
N ARG A 60 24.77 14.10 -9.59
CA ARG A 60 25.70 15.16 -9.19
C ARG A 60 27.06 14.63 -8.77
N ALA A 61 27.11 13.56 -7.99
CA ALA A 61 28.35 12.92 -7.57
C ALA A 61 29.14 12.35 -8.76
N ALA A 62 28.46 11.71 -9.72
CA ALA A 62 29.08 11.18 -10.93
C ALA A 62 29.72 12.28 -11.80
N PHE A 63 29.10 13.46 -11.88
CA PHE A 63 29.65 14.63 -12.58
C PHE A 63 30.59 15.50 -11.72
N GLY A 64 30.92 15.07 -10.49
CA GLY A 64 31.82 15.82 -9.59
C GLY A 64 31.23 17.12 -9.02
N ILE A 65 29.91 17.34 -9.14
CA ILE A 65 29.23 18.55 -8.69
C ILE A 65 29.01 18.47 -7.18
N LYS A 66 29.93 19.08 -6.42
CA LYS A 66 29.86 19.17 -4.96
C LYS A 66 28.79 20.16 -4.50
N PRO A 67 28.20 19.97 -3.31
CA PRO A 67 27.40 21.01 -2.67
C PRO A 67 28.28 22.24 -2.37
N GLN A 68 27.70 23.43 -2.50
CA GLN A 68 28.32 24.66 -2.03
C GLN A 68 28.31 24.66 -0.49
N LYS A 69 29.34 25.22 0.13
CA LYS A 69 29.42 25.39 1.59
C LYS A 69 28.50 26.49 2.08
#